data_AF-A0A2A5KIK3-F1
#
_entry.id   AF-A0A2A5KIK3-F1
#
_cell.length_a   1.000
_cell.length_b   1.000
_cell.length_c   1.000
_cell.angle_alpha   90.00
_cell.angle_beta   90.00
_cell.angle_gamma   90.00
#
_symmetry.space_group_name_H-M   'P 1'
#
loop_
_entity.id
_entity.type
_entity.pdbx_description
1 polymer ?
#
loop_
_entity_poly.entity_id
_entity_poly.type
_entity_poly.pdbx_seq_one_letter_code
_entity_poly.pdbx_strand_id
1 'polypeptide(L)'
;GSDQQQQSLKDDYSNFTNAEGKKISVSFDRLRQYLGAESQLKQHDPHPDDALIIDALANEERSKLRPAATSRKNASNQRKFSAWLKREGRESIVSRLTGTDEQQRSLQEDFRAFTKEEGKKVVVSFDRLRQYLGAESQLKQHNPYPDDALMIDSFTKEELSKLGSDSSSKRKSVLNLASNKRRFSDWLRKKGRGSIASRLTGSDQQQRSLKDDLRAFTKAEGKRINVSLDRLRQYLGAESQLKQHNPYPDD
;
A
#
# COMPACT_ATOMS: atom_id res chain seq x y z
N GLY A 1 35.88 -2.37 -3.06
CA GLY A 1 36.69 -2.51 -1.84
C GLY A 1 37.71 -3.58 -2.12
N SER A 2 38.99 -3.23 -2.02
CA SER A 2 40.13 -4.06 -2.43
C SER A 2 40.20 -5.37 -1.63
N ASP A 3 40.78 -6.40 -2.24
CA ASP A 3 40.91 -7.74 -1.63
C ASP A 3 41.67 -7.71 -0.28
N GLN A 4 42.53 -6.71 -0.09
CA GLN A 4 43.24 -6.46 1.16
C GLN A 4 42.30 -6.07 2.33
N GLN A 5 41.25 -5.29 2.07
CA GLN A 5 40.27 -4.95 3.11
C GLN A 5 39.42 -6.17 3.51
N GLN A 6 39.15 -7.07 2.57
CA GLN A 6 38.40 -8.31 2.85
C GLN A 6 39.23 -9.31 3.65
N GLN A 7 40.56 -9.31 3.47
CA GLN A 7 41.45 -10.18 4.22
C GLN A 7 41.61 -9.69 5.67
N SER A 8 41.84 -8.40 5.87
CA SER A 8 41.93 -7.79 7.22
C SER A 8 40.69 -8.10 8.07
N LEU A 9 39.48 -7.97 7.50
CA LEU A 9 38.23 -8.24 8.21
C LEU A 9 38.03 -9.72 8.59
N LYS A 10 38.58 -10.66 7.80
CA LYS A 10 38.55 -12.11 8.14
C LYS A 10 39.50 -12.42 9.27
N ASP A 11 40.66 -11.77 9.28
CA ASP A 11 41.68 -11.94 10.30
C ASP A 11 41.18 -11.37 11.63
N ASP A 12 40.52 -10.21 11.61
CA ASP A 12 39.88 -9.59 12.78
C ASP A 12 38.75 -10.45 13.37
N TYR A 13 37.92 -11.05 12.51
CA TYR A 13 36.86 -11.97 12.94
C TYR A 13 37.41 -13.25 13.57
N SER A 14 38.47 -13.82 12.99
CA SER A 14 39.13 -15.00 13.52
C SER A 14 39.72 -14.72 14.90
N ASN A 15 40.36 -13.55 15.06
CA ASN A 15 40.90 -13.09 16.34
C ASN A 15 39.81 -12.90 17.40
N PHE A 16 38.66 -12.31 17.03
CA PHE A 16 37.53 -12.13 17.94
C PHE A 16 36.97 -13.48 18.44
N THR A 17 36.78 -14.46 17.55
CA THR A 17 36.24 -15.78 17.93
C THR A 17 37.20 -16.61 18.79
N ASN A 18 38.51 -16.40 18.65
CA ASN A 18 39.52 -17.08 19.46
C ASN A 18 39.65 -16.48 20.86
N ALA A 19 39.37 -15.18 21.03
CA ALA A 19 39.50 -14.49 22.31
C ALA A 19 38.35 -14.78 23.30
N GLU A 20 37.12 -15.03 22.83
CA GLU A 20 35.95 -15.19 23.71
C GLU A 20 35.60 -16.63 24.08
N GLY A 21 36.31 -17.65 23.58
CA GLY A 21 36.09 -19.07 23.93
C GLY A 21 34.69 -19.62 23.62
N LYS A 22 33.80 -18.81 23.03
CA LYS A 22 32.43 -19.16 22.64
C LYS A 22 32.33 -19.17 21.13
N LYS A 23 32.11 -20.37 20.59
CA LYS A 23 31.91 -20.60 19.15
C LYS A 23 30.55 -20.04 18.73
N ILE A 24 30.45 -18.73 18.53
CA ILE A 24 29.29 -18.12 17.87
C ILE A 24 29.35 -18.57 16.40
N SER A 25 28.63 -19.65 16.08
CA SER A 25 28.47 -20.19 14.73
C SER A 25 27.54 -19.30 13.89
N VAL A 26 27.96 -18.08 13.61
CA VAL A 26 27.40 -17.28 12.53
C VAL A 26 28.46 -17.21 11.44
N SER A 27 28.30 -17.98 10.36
CA SER A 27 29.26 -17.95 9.27
C SER A 27 29.37 -16.53 8.70
N PHE A 28 30.58 -16.10 8.38
CA PHE A 28 30.86 -14.79 7.78
C PHE A 28 30.06 -14.60 6.48
N ASP A 29 29.79 -15.69 5.75
CA ASP A 29 28.89 -15.73 4.60
C ASP A 29 27.44 -15.39 4.96
N ARG A 30 26.97 -15.75 6.15
CA ARG A 30 25.64 -15.39 6.65
C ARG A 30 25.57 -13.90 6.98
N LEU A 31 26.60 -13.34 7.60
CA LEU A 31 26.74 -11.90 7.82
C LEU A 31 26.84 -11.13 6.50
N ARG A 32 27.60 -11.64 5.51
CA ARG A 32 27.69 -11.08 4.16
C ARG A 32 26.38 -11.22 3.38
N GLN A 33 25.60 -12.29 3.58
CA GLN A 33 24.25 -12.42 3.03
C GLN A 33 23.27 -11.46 3.72
N TYR A 34 23.42 -11.18 5.02
CA TYR A 34 22.60 -10.20 5.74
C TYR A 34 22.95 -8.76 5.30
N LEU A 35 24.23 -8.39 5.31
CA LEU A 35 24.72 -7.08 4.86
C LEU A 35 24.56 -6.89 3.35
N GLY A 36 24.70 -7.95 2.57
CA GLY A 36 24.41 -8.02 1.14
C GLY A 36 22.92 -7.86 0.85
N ALA A 37 22.06 -8.49 1.66
CA ALA A 37 20.62 -8.28 1.58
C ALA A 37 20.24 -6.85 1.99
N GLU A 38 20.79 -6.30 3.08
CA GLU A 38 20.56 -4.92 3.53
C GLU A 38 21.08 -3.86 2.54
N SER A 39 22.20 -4.14 1.86
CA SER A 39 22.74 -3.25 0.82
C SER A 39 21.95 -3.32 -0.49
N GLN A 40 21.44 -4.50 -0.90
CA GLN A 40 20.50 -4.63 -2.02
C GLN A 40 19.11 -4.04 -1.70
N LEU A 41 18.71 -4.04 -0.42
CA LEU A 41 17.51 -3.37 0.08
C LEU A 41 17.64 -1.83 0.00
N LYS A 42 18.86 -1.27 -0.03
CA LYS A 42 19.15 0.18 -0.12
C LYS A 42 19.42 0.71 -1.54
N GLN A 43 19.49 -0.11 -2.58
CA GLN A 43 19.88 0.35 -3.94
C GLN A 43 18.76 1.03 -4.74
N HIS A 44 17.54 1.06 -4.22
CA HIS A 44 16.39 1.64 -4.90
C HIS A 44 15.77 2.70 -4.00
N ASP A 45 15.38 3.83 -4.59
CA ASP A 45 14.62 4.91 -3.95
C ASP A 45 13.14 4.81 -4.37
N PRO A 46 12.39 3.81 -3.84
CA PRO A 46 10.97 3.65 -4.15
C PRO A 46 10.13 4.82 -3.63
N HIS A 47 8.85 4.83 -4.00
CA HIS A 47 7.90 5.68 -3.28
C HIS A 47 7.90 5.33 -1.78
N PRO A 48 7.89 6.33 -0.88
CA PRO A 48 7.91 6.09 0.56
C PRO A 48 6.81 5.14 1.03
N ASP A 49 5.59 5.30 0.53
CA ASP A 49 4.46 4.43 0.88
C ASP A 49 4.66 2.99 0.42
N ASP A 50 5.23 2.78 -0.77
CA ASP A 50 5.54 1.45 -1.29
C ASP A 50 6.59 0.78 -0.42
N ALA A 51 7.68 1.47 -0.08
CA ALA A 51 8.73 0.96 0.78
C ALA A 51 8.15 0.43 2.10
N LEU A 52 7.34 1.23 2.77
CA LEU A 52 6.79 0.88 4.08
C LEU A 52 5.88 -0.35 4.02
N ILE A 53 5.02 -0.46 3.00
CA ILE A 53 4.09 -1.57 2.88
C ILE A 53 4.80 -2.85 2.41
N ILE A 54 5.73 -2.74 1.46
CA ILE A 54 6.54 -3.88 0.98
C ILE A 54 7.33 -4.46 2.16
N ASP A 55 7.90 -3.61 3.00
CA ASP A 55 8.76 -4.01 4.11
C ASP A 55 7.96 -4.65 5.23
N ALA A 56 6.81 -4.06 5.57
CA ALA A 56 5.89 -4.63 6.54
C ALA A 56 5.40 -6.02 6.10
N LEU A 57 5.04 -6.19 4.83
CA LEU A 57 4.63 -7.49 4.29
C LEU A 57 5.79 -8.49 4.30
N ALA A 58 6.98 -8.11 3.83
CA ALA A 58 8.14 -9.01 3.80
C ALA A 58 8.53 -9.48 5.21
N ASN A 59 8.47 -8.59 6.21
CA ASN A 59 8.72 -8.93 7.60
C ASN A 59 7.65 -9.87 8.18
N GLU A 60 6.37 -9.65 7.86
CA GLU A 60 5.29 -10.54 8.28
C GLU A 60 5.36 -11.93 7.62
N GLU A 61 5.71 -12.01 6.34
CA GLU A 61 5.90 -13.30 5.66
C GLU A 61 7.09 -14.07 6.23
N ARG A 62 8.14 -13.35 6.65
CA ARG A 62 9.31 -13.93 7.30
C ARG A 62 8.97 -14.48 8.70
N SER A 63 8.16 -13.78 9.48
CA SER A 63 7.76 -14.25 10.82
C SER A 63 6.84 -15.48 10.77
N LYS A 64 6.10 -15.67 9.67
CA LYS A 64 5.20 -16.82 9.42
C LYS A 64 5.88 -18.03 8.77
N LEU A 65 7.22 -18.14 8.84
CA LEU A 65 8.02 -19.28 8.34
C LEU A 65 7.82 -19.63 6.85
N ARG A 66 7.42 -18.67 6.00
CA ARG A 66 7.44 -18.89 4.54
C ARG A 66 8.87 -18.98 4.01
N PRO A 67 9.09 -19.55 2.80
CA PRO A 67 10.40 -19.55 2.17
C PRO A 67 10.95 -18.12 2.03
N ALA A 68 11.84 -17.74 2.94
CA ALA A 68 12.32 -16.37 3.09
C ALA A 68 13.02 -15.85 1.83
N ALA A 69 13.54 -16.74 0.99
CA ALA A 69 14.19 -16.39 -0.28
C ALA A 69 13.20 -15.83 -1.32
N THR A 70 12.00 -16.41 -1.43
CA THR A 70 10.98 -15.96 -2.39
C THR A 70 10.39 -14.61 -2.00
N SER A 71 10.09 -14.41 -0.71
CA SER A 71 9.57 -13.14 -0.19
C SER A 71 10.58 -12.00 -0.38
N ARG A 72 11.86 -12.22 -0.06
CA ARG A 72 12.94 -11.24 -0.28
C ARG A 72 13.11 -10.87 -1.75
N LYS A 73 13.10 -11.86 -2.65
CA LYS A 73 13.24 -11.62 -4.09
C LYS A 73 12.05 -10.81 -4.62
N ASN A 74 10.83 -11.13 -4.19
CA ASN A 74 9.64 -10.39 -4.60
C ASN A 74 9.68 -8.95 -4.07
N ALA A 75 10.00 -8.73 -2.79
CA ALA A 75 10.12 -7.41 -2.19
C ALA A 75 11.20 -6.55 -2.91
N SER A 76 12.36 -7.13 -3.23
CA SER A 76 13.40 -6.44 -3.99
C SER A 76 12.91 -6.01 -5.37
N ASN A 77 12.24 -6.90 -6.11
CA ASN A 77 11.69 -6.56 -7.42
C ASN A 77 10.56 -5.51 -7.34
N GLN A 78 9.74 -5.54 -6.29
CA GLN A 78 8.70 -4.53 -6.03
C GLN A 78 9.33 -3.15 -5.77
N ARG A 79 10.42 -3.06 -5.00
CA ARG A 79 11.14 -1.80 -4.77
C ARG A 79 11.78 -1.26 -6.04
N LYS A 80 12.37 -2.14 -6.87
CA LYS A 80 12.89 -1.76 -8.19
C LYS A 80 11.82 -1.12 -9.06
N PHE A 81 10.67 -1.78 -9.16
CA PHE A 81 9.55 -1.26 -9.94
C PHE A 81 9.03 0.06 -9.35
N SER A 82 8.91 0.18 -8.02
CA SER A 82 8.50 1.43 -7.39
C SER A 82 9.48 2.59 -7.63
N ALA A 83 10.80 2.32 -7.61
CA ALA A 83 11.80 3.32 -7.94
C ALA A 83 11.74 3.74 -9.42
N TRP A 84 11.49 2.79 -10.32
CA TRP A 84 11.23 3.09 -11.73
C TRP A 84 10.00 3.99 -11.88
N LEU A 85 8.89 3.67 -11.22
CA LEU A 85 7.68 4.50 -11.23
C LEU A 85 7.96 5.93 -10.75
N LYS A 86 8.70 6.07 -9.65
CA LYS A 86 9.09 7.36 -9.11
C LYS A 86 9.92 8.17 -10.11
N ARG A 87 10.88 7.52 -10.78
CA ARG A 87 11.73 8.14 -11.82
C ARG A 87 10.92 8.60 -13.03
N GLU A 88 9.94 7.82 -13.46
CA GLU A 88 9.05 8.14 -14.58
C GLU A 88 7.92 9.13 -14.20
N GLY A 89 7.91 9.66 -12.97
CA GLY A 89 6.87 10.58 -12.50
C GLY A 89 5.49 9.94 -12.34
N ARG A 90 5.43 8.62 -12.14
CA ARG A 90 4.20 7.84 -12.05
C ARG A 90 3.77 7.64 -10.60
N GLU A 91 2.49 7.32 -10.40
CA GLU A 91 1.94 7.04 -9.07
C GLU A 91 2.51 5.74 -8.47
N SER A 92 2.49 5.66 -7.13
CA SER A 92 3.02 4.50 -6.40
C SER A 92 2.25 3.21 -6.69
N ILE A 93 2.88 2.07 -6.41
CA ILE A 93 2.26 0.74 -6.52
C ILE A 93 1.05 0.66 -5.58
N VAL A 94 1.21 1.05 -4.33
CA VAL A 94 0.19 0.94 -3.29
C VAL A 94 -1.03 1.81 -3.61
N SER A 95 -0.82 3.04 -4.08
CA SER A 95 -1.90 3.94 -4.48
C SER A 95 -2.73 3.31 -5.60
N ARG A 96 -2.07 2.76 -6.62
CA ARG A 96 -2.76 2.19 -7.79
C ARG A 96 -3.33 0.79 -7.57
N LEU A 97 -2.70 -0.02 -6.71
CA LEU A 97 -3.26 -1.31 -6.31
C LEU A 97 -4.55 -1.18 -5.50
N THR A 98 -4.70 -0.07 -4.78
CA THR A 98 -5.87 0.23 -3.96
C THR A 98 -6.79 1.26 -4.60
N GLY A 99 -6.48 1.69 -5.82
CA GLY A 99 -7.19 2.72 -6.59
C GLY A 99 -8.25 2.16 -7.53
N THR A 100 -8.65 2.98 -8.50
CA THR A 100 -9.64 2.68 -9.55
C THR A 100 -9.18 1.59 -10.52
N ASP A 101 -10.11 1.09 -11.34
CA ASP A 101 -9.77 0.12 -12.39
C ASP A 101 -8.78 0.70 -13.41
N GLU A 102 -8.92 1.99 -13.74
CA GLU A 102 -7.99 2.72 -14.61
C GLU A 102 -6.60 2.78 -13.98
N GLN A 103 -6.50 3.05 -12.68
CA GLN A 103 -5.23 3.04 -11.96
C GLN A 103 -4.60 1.64 -11.91
N GLN A 104 -5.42 0.60 -11.74
CA GLN A 104 -4.94 -0.78 -11.77
C GLN A 104 -4.48 -1.20 -13.17
N ARG A 105 -5.19 -0.77 -14.22
CA ARG A 105 -4.80 -1.02 -15.61
C ARG A 105 -3.51 -0.28 -15.95
N SER A 106 -3.39 0.99 -15.56
CA SER A 106 -2.17 1.76 -15.80
C SER A 106 -0.96 1.14 -15.08
N LEU A 107 -1.14 0.59 -13.88
CA LEU A 107 -0.09 -0.15 -13.17
C LEU A 107 0.37 -1.39 -13.95
N GLN A 108 -0.55 -2.12 -14.60
CA GLN A 108 -0.21 -3.27 -15.44
C GLN A 108 0.54 -2.87 -16.71
N GLU A 109 0.11 -1.78 -17.37
CA GLU A 109 0.77 -1.23 -18.55
C GLU A 109 2.19 -0.78 -18.21
N ASP A 110 2.35 -0.07 -17.10
CA ASP A 110 3.64 0.38 -16.59
C ASP A 110 4.55 -0.78 -16.20
N PHE A 111 3.99 -1.83 -15.61
CA PHE A 111 4.76 -3.03 -15.31
C PHE A 111 5.26 -3.73 -16.58
N ARG A 112 4.48 -3.72 -17.66
CA ARG A 112 4.91 -4.22 -18.97
C ARG A 112 6.02 -3.36 -19.55
N ALA A 113 5.94 -2.03 -19.42
CA ALA A 113 6.98 -1.10 -19.87
C ALA A 113 8.30 -1.32 -19.10
N PHE A 114 8.23 -1.36 -17.78
CA PHE A 114 9.36 -1.68 -16.90
C PHE A 114 10.04 -3.00 -17.27
N THR A 115 9.26 -4.06 -17.50
CA THR A 115 9.80 -5.38 -17.85
C THR A 115 10.50 -5.38 -19.22
N LYS A 116 10.04 -4.57 -20.17
CA LYS A 116 10.71 -4.38 -21.46
C LYS A 116 12.05 -3.66 -21.30
N GLU A 117 12.12 -2.64 -20.45
CA GLU A 117 13.34 -1.86 -20.20
C GLU A 117 14.41 -2.67 -19.47
N GLU A 118 14.05 -3.43 -18.44
CA GLU A 118 15.00 -4.23 -17.65
C GLU A 118 15.62 -5.40 -18.43
N GLY A 119 15.08 -5.76 -19.60
CA GLY A 119 15.60 -6.83 -20.47
C GLY A 119 15.58 -8.25 -19.84
N LYS A 120 15.13 -8.40 -18.59
CA LYS A 120 15.00 -9.66 -17.85
C LYS A 120 13.54 -9.91 -17.49
N LYS A 121 13.15 -11.18 -17.41
CA LYS A 121 11.83 -11.60 -16.93
C LYS A 121 11.74 -11.36 -15.40
N VAL A 122 11.60 -10.09 -15.00
CA VAL A 122 11.36 -9.73 -13.61
C VAL A 122 9.94 -10.17 -13.26
N VAL A 123 9.83 -11.20 -12.44
CA VAL A 123 8.53 -11.62 -11.90
C VAL A 123 8.27 -10.77 -10.65
N VAL A 124 7.29 -9.88 -10.74
CA VAL A 124 6.70 -9.19 -9.60
C VAL A 124 5.29 -9.72 -9.42
N SER A 125 5.00 -10.30 -8.26
CA SER A 125 3.61 -10.60 -7.88
C SER A 125 3.10 -9.48 -6.98
N PHE A 126 1.96 -8.90 -7.37
CA PHE A 126 1.21 -7.96 -6.54
C PHE A 126 0.14 -8.62 -5.70
N ASP A 127 -0.12 -9.92 -5.88
CA ASP A 127 -1.25 -10.58 -5.23
C ASP A 127 -1.09 -10.60 -3.71
N ARG A 128 0.13 -10.83 -3.22
CA ARG A 128 0.39 -10.74 -1.77
C ARG A 128 0.26 -9.32 -1.24
N LEU A 129 0.65 -8.31 -2.00
CA LEU A 129 0.42 -6.90 -1.63
C LEU A 129 -1.08 -6.60 -1.58
N ARG A 130 -1.85 -7.05 -2.58
CA ARG A 130 -3.32 -6.91 -2.58
C ARG A 130 -3.94 -7.59 -1.37
N GLN A 131 -3.56 -8.83 -1.09
CA GLN A 131 -3.99 -9.59 0.09
C GLN A 131 -3.68 -8.85 1.39
N TYR A 132 -2.44 -8.39 1.51
CA TYR A 132 -1.99 -7.65 2.67
C TYR A 132 -2.77 -6.35 2.88
N LEU A 133 -3.13 -5.67 1.80
CA LEU A 133 -3.92 -4.44 1.76
C LEU A 133 -5.43 -4.68 1.73
N GLY A 134 -5.90 -5.90 2.03
CA GLY A 134 -7.33 -6.22 2.05
C GLY A 134 -8.04 -6.05 0.69
N ALA A 135 -7.26 -5.90 -0.38
CA ALA A 135 -7.69 -5.80 -1.78
C ALA A 135 -7.85 -7.20 -2.43
N GLU A 136 -7.98 -8.26 -1.63
CA GLU A 136 -8.18 -9.65 -2.08
C GLU A 136 -9.38 -9.84 -3.00
N SER A 137 -10.46 -9.11 -2.73
CA SER A 137 -11.69 -9.17 -3.51
C SER A 137 -11.60 -8.44 -4.85
N GLN A 138 -10.55 -7.63 -5.06
CA GLN A 138 -10.29 -6.84 -6.29
C GLN A 138 -9.76 -7.69 -7.46
N LEU A 139 -9.70 -9.02 -7.32
CA LEU A 139 -9.70 -9.91 -8.50
C LEU A 139 -11.01 -9.76 -9.30
N LYS A 140 -12.06 -9.17 -8.70
CA LYS A 140 -13.24 -8.68 -9.37
C LYS A 140 -13.15 -7.16 -9.50
N GLN A 141 -13.20 -6.68 -10.73
CA GLN A 141 -13.21 -5.27 -11.09
C GLN A 141 -14.39 -4.55 -10.40
N HIS A 142 -14.12 -3.44 -9.69
CA HIS A 142 -15.13 -2.67 -8.95
C HIS A 142 -15.30 -1.31 -9.59
N ASN A 143 -16.52 -0.99 -10.00
CA ASN A 143 -16.78 0.25 -10.70
C ASN A 143 -17.70 1.12 -9.82
N PRO A 144 -17.13 1.89 -8.87
CA PRO A 144 -17.89 2.79 -8.01
C PRO A 144 -18.57 3.91 -8.81
N TYR A 145 -19.38 4.72 -8.15
CA TYR A 145 -19.79 6.01 -8.72
C TYR A 145 -18.57 6.94 -8.88
N PRO A 146 -18.49 7.75 -9.96
CA PRO A 146 -17.36 8.67 -10.17
C PRO A 146 -17.14 9.63 -8.99
N ASP A 147 -18.20 10.25 -8.49
CA ASP A 147 -18.12 11.17 -7.34
C ASP A 147 -17.63 10.46 -6.07
N ASP A 148 -18.06 9.21 -5.87
CA ASP A 148 -17.61 8.41 -4.73
C ASP A 148 -16.13 8.09 -4.84
N ALA A 149 -15.64 7.74 -6.03
CA ALA A 149 -14.23 7.46 -6.27
C ALA A 149 -13.36 8.69 -5.95
N LEU A 150 -13.68 9.84 -6.54
CA LEU A 150 -12.94 11.09 -6.32
C LEU A 150 -12.91 11.50 -4.85
N MET A 151 -14.06 11.39 -4.17
CA MET A 151 -14.19 11.70 -2.75
C MET A 151 -13.37 10.74 -1.88
N ILE A 152 -13.43 9.44 -2.16
CA ILE A 152 -12.66 8.42 -1.42
C ILE A 152 -11.17 8.63 -1.64
N ASP A 153 -10.74 8.93 -2.86
CA ASP A 153 -9.33 9.12 -3.21
C ASP A 153 -8.76 10.36 -2.50
N SER A 154 -9.47 11.47 -2.55
CA SER A 154 -9.07 12.73 -1.88
C SER A 154 -8.95 12.53 -0.36
N PHE A 155 -9.97 11.94 0.25
CA PHE A 155 -9.96 11.61 1.68
C PHE A 155 -8.82 10.65 2.05
N THR A 156 -8.59 9.62 1.23
CA THR A 156 -7.54 8.63 1.48
C THR A 156 -6.16 9.28 1.41
N LYS A 157 -5.92 10.14 0.42
CA LYS A 157 -4.67 10.89 0.27
C LYS A 157 -4.41 11.78 1.47
N GLU A 158 -5.43 12.47 1.98
CA GLU A 158 -5.31 13.29 3.18
C GLU A 158 -5.05 12.45 4.45
N GLU A 159 -5.76 11.34 4.64
CA GLU A 159 -5.51 10.47 5.80
C GLU A 159 -4.09 9.89 5.77
N LEU A 160 -3.56 9.59 4.58
CA LEU A 160 -2.20 9.09 4.40
C LEU A 160 -1.14 10.18 4.64
N SER A 161 -1.40 11.44 4.27
CA SER A 161 -0.43 12.53 4.47
C SER A 161 -0.21 12.88 5.94
N LYS A 162 -1.21 12.63 6.80
CA LYS A 162 -1.14 12.80 8.26
C LYS A 162 -0.32 11.72 8.98
N LEU A 163 0.12 10.69 8.27
CA LEU A 163 0.79 9.53 8.84
C LEU A 163 2.32 9.64 8.71
N GLY A 164 3.03 9.46 9.83
CA GLY A 164 4.49 9.39 9.85
C GLY A 164 5.08 8.14 9.17
N SER A 165 6.41 8.08 9.05
CA SER A 165 7.11 6.96 8.40
C SER A 165 6.81 5.60 9.06
N ASP A 166 6.64 5.55 10.38
CA ASP A 166 6.61 4.27 11.11
C ASP A 166 5.19 3.67 11.26
N SER A 167 4.20 4.18 10.52
CA SER A 167 2.78 3.84 10.73
C SER A 167 2.19 2.86 9.72
N SER A 168 2.96 1.85 9.29
CA SER A 168 2.55 0.87 8.27
C SER A 168 1.18 0.21 8.56
N SER A 169 0.90 -0.14 9.82
CA SER A 169 -0.38 -0.73 10.25
C SER A 169 -1.58 0.22 10.11
N LYS A 170 -1.39 1.51 10.43
CA LYS A 170 -2.41 2.55 10.26
C LYS A 170 -2.65 2.81 8.77
N ARG A 171 -1.58 2.90 7.99
CA ARG A 171 -1.59 3.09 6.53
C ARG A 171 -2.39 1.97 5.85
N LYS A 172 -2.10 0.71 6.22
CA LYS A 172 -2.90 -0.47 5.81
C LYS A 172 -4.37 -0.34 6.17
N SER A 173 -4.70 0.12 7.37
CA SER A 173 -6.09 0.29 7.81
C SER A 173 -6.85 1.33 6.98
N VAL A 174 -6.21 2.45 6.65
CA VAL A 174 -6.77 3.50 5.78
C VAL A 174 -7.07 2.94 4.39
N LEU A 175 -6.10 2.24 3.79
CA LEU A 175 -6.23 1.65 2.45
C LEU A 175 -7.32 0.56 2.39
N ASN A 176 -7.40 -0.29 3.42
CA ASN A 176 -8.48 -1.28 3.57
C ASN A 176 -9.86 -0.60 3.57
N LEU A 177 -9.99 0.51 4.31
CA LEU A 177 -11.24 1.24 4.42
C LEU A 177 -11.62 1.86 3.07
N ALA A 178 -10.67 2.46 2.36
CA ALA A 178 -10.87 3.01 1.02
C ALA A 178 -11.38 1.94 0.03
N SER A 179 -10.73 0.77 0.01
CA SER A 179 -11.15 -0.38 -0.79
C SER A 179 -12.60 -0.78 -0.47
N ASN A 180 -12.93 -0.93 0.81
CA ASN A 180 -14.28 -1.32 1.25
C ASN A 180 -15.35 -0.28 0.88
N LYS A 181 -15.01 1.03 0.89
CA LYS A 181 -15.91 2.09 0.43
C LYS A 181 -16.19 1.99 -1.07
N ARG A 182 -15.18 1.73 -1.91
CA ARG A 182 -15.37 1.55 -3.36
C ARG A 182 -16.24 0.33 -3.66
N ARG A 183 -16.05 -0.77 -2.93
CA ARG A 183 -16.90 -1.97 -3.01
C ARG A 183 -18.35 -1.67 -2.68
N PHE A 184 -18.57 -0.90 -1.62
CA PHE A 184 -19.92 -0.48 -1.24
C PHE A 184 -20.55 0.41 -2.33
N SER A 185 -19.81 1.37 -2.88
CA SER A 185 -20.28 2.22 -3.98
C SER A 185 -20.64 1.42 -5.25
N ASP A 186 -19.79 0.47 -5.65
CA ASP A 186 -20.07 -0.46 -6.76
C ASP A 186 -21.33 -1.30 -6.50
N TRP A 187 -21.52 -1.78 -5.27
CA TRP A 187 -22.74 -2.49 -4.87
C TRP A 187 -23.99 -1.61 -4.96
N LEU A 188 -23.90 -0.36 -4.47
CA LEU A 188 -24.99 0.61 -4.57
C LEU A 188 -25.40 0.82 -6.03
N ARG A 189 -24.41 1.01 -6.91
CA ARG A 189 -24.63 1.17 -8.34
C ARG A 189 -25.30 -0.04 -8.97
N LYS A 190 -24.81 -1.25 -8.68
CA LYS A 190 -25.40 -2.51 -9.16
C LYS A 190 -26.83 -2.74 -8.67
N LYS A 191 -27.22 -2.12 -7.56
CA LYS A 191 -28.58 -2.17 -7.00
C LYS A 191 -29.46 -0.98 -7.40
N GLY A 192 -28.99 -0.09 -8.28
CA GLY A 192 -29.73 1.11 -8.69
C GLY A 192 -29.98 2.09 -7.54
N ARG A 193 -29.10 2.09 -6.53
CA ARG A 193 -29.17 3.00 -5.37
C ARG A 193 -28.31 4.23 -5.62
N GLY A 194 -28.65 5.36 -4.99
CA GLY A 194 -27.85 6.59 -5.05
C GLY A 194 -26.42 6.42 -4.54
N SER A 195 -25.53 7.33 -4.91
CA SER A 195 -24.11 7.30 -4.49
C SER A 195 -23.93 7.50 -2.97
N ILE A 196 -22.73 7.28 -2.47
CA ILE A 196 -22.35 7.66 -1.10
C ILE A 196 -22.35 9.18 -1.00
N ALA A 197 -21.66 9.87 -1.92
CA ALA A 197 -21.49 11.32 -1.94
C ALA A 197 -22.83 12.07 -1.87
N SER A 198 -23.83 11.66 -2.66
CA SER A 198 -25.16 12.30 -2.70
C SER A 198 -25.98 12.13 -1.43
N ARG A 199 -25.62 11.17 -0.55
CA ARG A 199 -26.41 10.80 0.62
C ARG A 199 -25.69 10.96 1.95
N LEU A 200 -24.36 11.09 1.93
CA LEU A 200 -23.54 11.08 3.13
C LEU A 200 -23.76 12.31 4.02
N THR A 201 -23.93 13.48 3.38
CA THR A 201 -24.22 14.79 3.98
C THR A 201 -25.59 15.33 3.56
N GLY A 202 -26.43 14.49 2.95
CA GLY A 202 -27.80 14.83 2.54
C GLY A 202 -28.79 14.88 3.71
N SER A 203 -30.09 14.89 3.39
CA SER A 203 -31.18 14.89 4.37
C SER A 203 -31.15 13.67 5.28
N ASP A 204 -31.85 13.74 6.43
CA ASP A 204 -31.97 12.62 7.36
C ASP A 204 -32.51 11.35 6.69
N GLN A 205 -33.43 11.51 5.73
CA GLN A 205 -33.94 10.40 4.94
C GLN A 205 -32.86 9.78 4.05
N GLN A 206 -32.03 10.60 3.40
CA GLN A 206 -30.92 10.12 2.58
C GLN A 206 -29.86 9.40 3.44
N GLN A 207 -29.51 9.97 4.60
CA GLN A 207 -28.55 9.37 5.52
C GLN A 207 -29.07 8.06 6.11
N ARG A 208 -30.37 7.99 6.46
CA ARG A 208 -31.02 6.76 6.94
C ARG A 208 -31.04 5.69 5.85
N SER A 209 -31.41 6.06 4.62
CA SER A 209 -31.37 5.16 3.46
C SER A 209 -29.95 4.60 3.22
N LEU A 210 -28.91 5.44 3.31
CA LEU A 210 -27.52 5.01 3.16
C LEU A 210 -27.10 4.01 4.26
N LYS A 211 -27.55 4.24 5.50
CA LYS A 211 -27.31 3.33 6.62
C LYS A 211 -28.00 1.98 6.44
N ASP A 212 -29.21 1.97 5.88
CA ASP A 212 -29.95 0.74 5.58
C ASP A 212 -29.29 -0.04 4.44
N ASP A 213 -28.88 0.64 3.38
CA ASP A 213 -28.12 0.04 2.28
C ASP A 213 -26.78 -0.51 2.76
N LEU A 214 -26.09 0.17 3.67
CA LEU A 214 -24.84 -0.33 4.24
C LEU A 214 -25.05 -1.63 5.03
N ARG A 215 -26.14 -1.71 5.80
CA ARG A 215 -26.52 -2.95 6.51
C ARG A 215 -26.84 -4.08 5.54
N ALA A 216 -27.57 -3.79 4.46
CA ALA A 216 -27.89 -4.76 3.42
C ALA A 216 -26.62 -5.26 2.69
N PHE A 217 -25.69 -4.36 2.37
CA PHE A 217 -24.39 -4.69 1.79
C PHE A 217 -23.58 -5.62 2.71
N THR A 218 -23.43 -5.27 3.99
CA THR A 218 -22.68 -6.11 4.94
C THR A 218 -23.31 -7.51 5.08
N LYS A 219 -24.65 -7.61 5.03
CA LYS A 219 -25.35 -8.89 5.05
C LYS A 219 -25.10 -9.70 3.77
N ALA A 220 -25.10 -9.05 2.60
CA ALA A 220 -24.88 -9.69 1.31
C ALA A 220 -23.46 -10.25 1.14
N GLU A 221 -22.47 -9.59 1.75
CA GLU A 221 -21.05 -9.98 1.67
C GLU A 221 -20.68 -11.17 2.58
N GLY A 222 -21.55 -11.56 3.51
CA GLY A 222 -21.38 -12.76 4.36
C GLY A 222 -20.20 -12.72 5.35
N LYS A 223 -19.34 -11.68 5.29
CA LYS A 223 -18.22 -11.43 6.22
C LYS A 223 -18.36 -10.05 6.84
N ARG A 224 -17.82 -9.86 8.06
CA ARG A 224 -17.73 -8.53 8.71
C ARG A 224 -16.77 -7.63 7.93
N ILE A 225 -17.31 -6.86 6.99
CA ILE A 225 -16.57 -5.84 6.25
C ILE A 225 -16.75 -4.50 6.96
N ASN A 226 -15.63 -3.86 7.32
CA ASN A 226 -15.66 -2.51 7.86
C ASN A 226 -15.57 -1.49 6.72
N VAL A 227 -16.65 -0.71 6.53
CA VAL A 227 -16.71 0.39 5.55
C VAL A 227 -16.62 1.78 6.23
N SER A 228 -16.96 1.87 7.53
CA SER A 228 -17.19 3.08 8.35
C SER A 228 -17.13 4.43 7.61
N LEU A 229 -18.27 5.09 7.47
CA LEU A 229 -18.38 6.37 6.74
C LEU A 229 -18.12 7.61 7.63
N ASP A 230 -17.88 7.43 8.93
CA ASP A 230 -17.86 8.53 9.90
C ASP A 230 -16.73 9.52 9.65
N ARG A 231 -15.50 9.02 9.45
CA ARG A 231 -14.35 9.88 9.14
C ARG A 231 -14.50 10.58 7.79
N LEU A 232 -15.10 9.90 6.82
CA LEU A 232 -15.36 10.48 5.51
C LEU A 232 -16.37 11.63 5.62
N ARG A 233 -17.39 11.47 6.47
CA ARG A 233 -18.35 12.55 6.78
C ARG A 233 -17.67 13.73 7.49
N GLN A 234 -16.80 13.46 8.46
CA GLN A 234 -16.05 14.51 9.15
C GLN A 234 -15.16 15.32 8.20
N TYR A 235 -14.45 14.65 7.30
CA TYR A 235 -13.63 15.27 6.27
C TYR A 235 -14.44 16.23 5.39
N LEU A 236 -15.60 15.80 4.88
CA LEU A 236 -16.46 16.66 4.07
C LEU A 236 -17.02 17.86 4.85
N GLY A 237 -17.33 17.67 6.13
CA GLY A 237 -17.75 18.76 7.01
C GLY A 237 -16.65 19.82 7.15
N ALA A 238 -15.41 19.39 7.37
CA ALA A 238 -14.26 20.29 7.48
C ALA A 238 -13.95 21.01 6.14
N GLU A 239 -13.97 20.30 5.01
CA GLU A 239 -13.78 20.93 3.69
C GLU A 239 -14.85 21.99 3.38
N SER A 240 -16.11 21.72 3.76
CA SER A 240 -17.21 22.66 3.54
C SER A 240 -17.03 23.95 4.35
N GLN A 241 -16.54 23.84 5.59
CA GLN A 241 -16.24 24.99 6.45
C GLN A 241 -15.07 25.82 5.92
N LEU A 242 -14.01 25.18 5.41
CA LEU A 242 -12.88 25.88 4.77
C LEU A 242 -13.30 26.67 3.53
N LYS A 243 -14.22 26.13 2.71
CA LYS A 243 -14.76 26.83 1.53
C LYS A 243 -15.66 28.02 1.88
N GLN A 244 -16.33 28.00 3.04
CA GLN A 244 -17.15 29.12 3.51
C GLN A 244 -16.34 30.24 4.15
N HIS A 245 -15.10 29.97 4.59
CA HIS A 245 -14.29 30.92 5.35
C HIS A 245 -13.28 31.71 4.49
N ASN A 246 -13.47 31.74 3.16
CA ASN A 246 -12.70 32.56 2.24
C ASN A 246 -13.53 33.77 1.72
N PRO A 247 -13.91 34.74 2.57
CA PRO A 247 -14.42 36.01 2.08
C PRO A 247 -13.21 36.85 1.68
N TYR A 248 -12.93 36.94 0.38
CA TYR A 248 -12.20 38.13 -0.06
C TYR A 248 -13.18 39.31 0.08
N PRO A 249 -12.75 40.44 0.67
CA PRO A 249 -13.52 41.67 0.57
C PRO A 249 -13.49 42.09 -0.90
N ASP A 250 -14.67 42.41 -1.45
CA ASP A 250 -14.74 43.13 -2.71
C ASP A 250 -14.03 44.49 -2.50
N ASP A 251 -13.08 44.80 -3.39
CA ASP A 251 -12.43 46.11 -3.53
C ASP A 251 -13.47 47.20 -3.87
#